data_AF-A0A1Z5L7B6-F1
#
_entry.id   AF-A0A1Z5L7B6-F1
#
_cell.length_a   1.000
_cell.length_b   1.000
_cell.length_c   1.000
_cell.angle_alpha   90.00
_cell.angle_beta   90.00
_cell.angle_gamma   90.00
#
_symmetry.space_group_name_H-M   'P 1'
#
loop_
_entity.id
_entity.type
_entity.pdbx_description
1 polymer ?
#
loop_
_entity_poly.entity_id
_entity_poly.type
_entity_poly.pdbx_seq_one_letter_code
_entity_poly.pdbx_strand_id
1 'polypeptide(L)'
;MEFRYCYAWLLLLVGLLAVPSEQQRGMQGNQIGHLSDLLLSGDLEHTLALAPPLVFARTTLSDYKFNDSRLLSKAFLHIAYKSKQRKGKKDSYEPLDYVGDFVLDYLVSKYILRNAVNKTQSYMAEKKTAILKQESLAFLAAKQNFHDYVFVDGANEKASLENYVRSVRSYKTLADLNRAPRKRSFLYKFFKSVAGAIYIDSGYSLERVEEIYMKFMKKELDTLLASR
;
A
#
# COMPACT_ATOMS: atom_id res chain seq x y z
N MET A 1 6.79 -45.19 7.04
CA MET A 1 6.38 -43.78 7.12
C MET A 1 7.26 -43.01 6.16
N GLU A 2 6.91 -43.06 4.87
CA GLU A 2 6.10 -42.08 4.13
C GLU A 2 6.97 -41.05 3.41
N PHE A 3 7.40 -41.41 2.20
CA PHE A 3 7.77 -40.47 1.14
C PHE A 3 7.13 -40.97 -0.16
N ARG A 4 5.91 -40.51 -0.44
CA ARG A 4 5.27 -40.63 -1.76
C ARG A 4 4.60 -39.29 -2.08
N TYR A 5 4.62 -38.95 -3.37
CA TYR A 5 3.89 -37.88 -4.06
C TYR A 5 4.53 -36.48 -4.11
N CYS A 6 5.27 -36.21 -5.19
CA CYS A 6 5.18 -34.95 -5.95
C CYS A 6 6.01 -35.00 -7.25
N TYR A 7 5.69 -35.94 -8.15
CA TYR A 7 6.10 -35.87 -9.56
C TYR A 7 4.97 -36.47 -10.41
N ALA A 8 3.90 -35.71 -10.62
CA ALA A 8 2.76 -36.16 -11.43
C ALA A 8 2.03 -35.04 -12.19
N TRP A 9 2.70 -33.92 -12.50
CA TRP A 9 2.07 -32.82 -13.25
C TRP A 9 2.91 -32.23 -14.40
N LEU A 10 3.99 -32.88 -14.84
CA LEU A 10 4.89 -32.30 -15.87
C LEU A 10 5.02 -33.06 -17.20
N LEU A 11 4.11 -33.98 -17.55
CA LEU A 11 4.13 -34.62 -18.88
C LEU A 11 2.72 -34.91 -19.42
N LEU A 12 2.02 -33.85 -19.84
CA LEU A 12 0.95 -33.96 -20.85
C LEU A 12 0.98 -32.68 -21.70
N LEU A 13 1.95 -32.65 -22.61
CA LEU A 13 2.00 -31.74 -23.73
C LEU A 13 2.18 -32.60 -24.99
N VAL A 14 1.57 -32.15 -26.08
CA VAL A 14 1.62 -32.68 -27.46
C VAL A 14 0.48 -33.63 -27.82
N GLY A 15 -0.64 -33.04 -28.28
CA GLY A 15 -1.66 -33.77 -29.02
C GLY A 15 -3.00 -33.06 -29.16
N LEU A 16 -3.06 -31.93 -29.89
CA LEU A 16 -3.96 -31.74 -31.04
C LEU A 16 -3.93 -30.28 -31.51
N LEU A 17 -3.49 -30.12 -32.75
CA LEU A 17 -3.61 -28.91 -33.56
C LEU A 17 -5.08 -28.71 -33.95
N ALA A 18 -5.67 -27.61 -33.50
CA ALA A 18 -6.74 -26.91 -34.22
C ALA A 18 -6.92 -25.52 -33.59
N VAL A 19 -6.36 -24.50 -34.24
CA VAL A 19 -6.71 -23.09 -33.98
C VAL A 19 -7.77 -22.72 -35.00
N PRO A 20 -9.04 -22.46 -34.63
CA PRO A 20 -9.99 -21.81 -35.51
C PRO A 20 -9.75 -20.30 -35.49
N SER A 21 -9.70 -19.74 -36.69
CA SER A 21 -9.51 -18.35 -37.06
C SER A 21 -10.54 -17.38 -36.47
N GLU A 22 -10.05 -16.19 -36.19
CA GLU A 22 -10.71 -14.89 -36.00
C GLU A 22 -12.24 -14.82 -36.22
N GLN A 23 -12.93 -14.40 -35.15
CA GLN A 23 -14.11 -13.56 -35.32
C GLN A 23 -13.91 -12.31 -34.47
N GLN A 24 -13.63 -11.20 -35.15
CA GLN A 24 -13.59 -9.85 -34.60
C GLN A 24 -14.89 -9.55 -33.85
N ARG A 25 -14.90 -9.75 -32.53
CA ARG A 25 -15.83 -9.06 -31.64
C ARG A 25 -15.08 -7.88 -31.06
N GLY A 26 -15.45 -6.69 -31.53
CA GLY A 26 -14.95 -5.43 -31.02
C GLY A 26 -14.99 -5.44 -29.49
N MET A 27 -13.87 -5.03 -28.89
CA MET A 27 -13.83 -4.69 -27.48
C MET A 27 -14.70 -3.45 -27.26
N GLN A 28 -16.02 -3.65 -27.17
CA GLN A 28 -16.90 -2.71 -26.51
C GLN A 28 -16.37 -2.58 -25.08
N GLY A 29 -16.04 -1.34 -24.71
CA GLY A 29 -15.52 -0.98 -23.39
C GLY A 29 -16.34 -1.66 -22.31
N ASN A 30 -15.74 -2.66 -21.69
CA ASN A 30 -16.36 -3.38 -20.60
C ASN A 30 -16.53 -2.37 -19.46
N GLN A 31 -17.77 -2.18 -19.01
CA GLN A 31 -18.09 -1.25 -17.95
C GLN A 31 -17.26 -1.60 -16.71
N ILE A 32 -16.20 -0.82 -16.47
CA ILE A 32 -15.50 -0.79 -15.20
C ILE A 32 -16.56 -0.38 -14.20
N GLY A 33 -16.89 -1.25 -13.23
CA GLY A 33 -17.79 -0.93 -12.13
C GLY A 33 -17.46 0.47 -11.60
N HIS A 34 -18.47 1.33 -11.51
CA HIS A 34 -18.28 2.77 -11.45
C HIS A 34 -17.39 3.13 -10.24
N LEU A 35 -16.24 3.77 -10.46
CA LEU A 35 -15.33 4.25 -9.40
C LEU A 35 -16.02 5.14 -8.37
N SER A 36 -17.25 5.60 -8.62
CA SER A 36 -18.11 6.25 -7.62
C SER A 36 -18.21 5.47 -6.32
N ASP A 37 -18.22 4.15 -6.39
CA ASP A 37 -18.45 3.31 -5.21
C ASP A 37 -17.19 3.22 -4.34
N LEU A 38 -16.03 3.57 -4.92
CA LEU A 38 -14.79 3.75 -4.20
C LEU A 38 -14.69 5.15 -3.58
N LEU A 39 -15.36 6.15 -4.11
CA LEU A 39 -15.27 7.52 -3.58
C LEU A 39 -16.18 7.69 -2.36
N LEU A 40 -15.74 8.52 -1.41
CA LEU A 40 -16.62 8.94 -0.31
C LEU A 40 -17.82 9.67 -0.91
N SER A 41 -19.03 9.19 -0.61
CA SER A 41 -20.25 9.93 -0.95
C SER A 41 -20.21 11.32 -0.30
N GLY A 42 -20.61 12.38 -1.00
CA GLY A 42 -20.55 13.76 -0.47
C GLY A 42 -21.25 13.91 0.88
N ASP A 43 -22.40 13.23 1.07
CA ASP A 43 -23.11 13.19 2.35
C ASP A 43 -22.25 12.65 3.50
N LEU A 44 -21.42 11.64 3.22
CA LEU A 44 -20.56 11.01 4.22
C LEU A 44 -19.37 11.92 4.55
N GLU A 45 -18.79 12.60 3.56
CA GLU A 45 -17.71 13.57 3.79
C GLU A 45 -18.17 14.72 4.70
N HIS A 46 -19.36 15.27 4.42
CA HIS A 46 -19.97 16.30 5.25
C HIS A 46 -20.35 15.78 6.65
N THR A 47 -20.99 14.60 6.73
CA THR A 47 -21.37 13.97 8.02
C THR A 47 -20.14 13.73 8.91
N LEU A 48 -19.03 13.31 8.30
CA LEU A 48 -17.80 13.03 9.01
C LEU A 48 -16.94 14.28 9.24
N ALA A 49 -17.30 15.42 8.66
CA ALA A 49 -16.52 16.67 8.67
C ALA A 49 -15.07 16.43 8.24
N LEU A 50 -14.86 15.65 7.18
CA LEU A 50 -13.53 15.37 6.67
C LEU A 50 -13.06 16.57 5.84
N ALA A 51 -11.90 17.11 6.21
CA ALA A 51 -11.16 18.02 5.35
C ALA A 51 -10.05 17.22 4.65
N PRO A 52 -10.01 17.18 3.31
CA PRO A 52 -8.93 16.49 2.63
C PRO A 52 -7.56 17.02 3.07
N PRO A 53 -6.60 16.15 3.42
CA PRO A 53 -5.30 16.59 3.94
C PRO A 53 -4.39 17.10 2.81
N LEU A 54 -4.78 18.21 2.17
CA LEU A 54 -4.06 18.81 1.04
C LEU A 54 -2.68 19.35 1.42
N VAL A 55 -2.48 19.73 2.69
CA VAL A 55 -1.16 20.10 3.20
C VAL A 55 -0.20 18.92 3.07
N PHE A 56 -0.64 17.73 3.48
CA PHE A 56 0.15 16.49 3.34
C PHE A 56 0.52 16.21 1.88
N ALA A 57 -0.45 16.36 0.96
CA ALA A 57 -0.19 16.17 -0.46
C ALA A 57 0.90 17.13 -0.99
N ARG A 58 0.82 18.40 -0.58
CA ARG A 58 1.80 19.42 -0.96
C ARG A 58 3.18 19.16 -0.37
N THR A 59 3.27 18.90 0.94
CA THR A 59 4.55 18.85 1.66
C THR A 59 5.23 17.48 1.56
N THR A 60 4.45 16.40 1.63
CA THR A 60 4.98 15.04 1.78
C THR A 60 4.91 14.27 0.46
N LEU A 61 3.86 14.48 -0.34
CA LEU A 61 3.68 13.79 -1.63
C LEU A 61 4.25 14.56 -2.82
N SER A 62 5.26 15.42 -2.61
CA SER A 62 5.97 16.14 -3.68
C SER A 62 5.06 17.02 -4.55
N ASP A 63 4.17 17.79 -3.91
CA ASP A 63 3.18 18.62 -4.60
C ASP A 63 2.25 17.84 -5.55
N TYR A 64 1.96 16.57 -5.21
CA TYR A 64 0.98 15.79 -5.95
C TYR A 64 -0.42 16.42 -5.80
N LYS A 65 -1.04 16.72 -6.94
CA LYS A 65 -2.38 17.31 -7.01
C LYS A 65 -3.38 16.22 -7.35
N PHE A 66 -4.16 15.82 -6.35
CA PHE A 66 -5.24 14.86 -6.55
C PHE A 66 -6.28 15.42 -7.52
N ASN A 67 -6.68 14.62 -8.50
CA ASN A 67 -7.86 14.89 -9.32
C ASN A 67 -9.13 14.83 -8.45
N ASP A 68 -9.17 13.86 -7.53
CA ASP A 68 -10.22 13.74 -6.52
C ASP A 68 -9.64 13.60 -5.11
N SER A 69 -9.66 14.70 -4.36
CA SER A 69 -9.11 14.73 -3.00
C SER A 69 -9.86 13.84 -2.00
N ARG A 70 -11.05 13.34 -2.34
CA ARG A 70 -11.79 12.38 -1.50
C ARG A 70 -11.08 11.04 -1.40
N LEU A 71 -10.27 10.68 -2.40
CA LEU A 71 -9.41 9.50 -2.33
C LEU A 71 -8.39 9.64 -1.21
N LEU A 72 -7.82 10.83 -1.03
CA LEU A 72 -6.88 11.10 0.06
C LEU A 72 -7.60 11.12 1.42
N SER A 73 -8.80 11.71 1.50
CA SER A 73 -9.62 11.64 2.72
C SER A 73 -9.92 10.19 3.12
N LYS A 74 -10.35 9.37 2.15
CA LYS A 74 -10.62 7.94 2.35
C LYS A 74 -9.37 7.18 2.73
N ALA A 75 -8.22 7.51 2.13
CA ALA A 75 -6.95 6.86 2.41
C ALA A 75 -6.52 6.99 3.87
N PHE A 76 -6.94 8.06 4.56
CA PHE A 76 -6.67 8.30 5.98
C PHE A 76 -7.85 7.96 6.92
N LEU A 77 -8.98 7.48 6.38
CA LEU A 77 -10.21 7.24 7.14
C LEU A 77 -10.16 5.92 7.89
N HIS A 78 -9.80 5.95 9.18
CA HIS A 78 -9.84 4.75 10.03
C HIS A 78 -11.26 4.18 10.14
N ILE A 79 -11.38 2.85 10.19
CA ILE A 79 -12.66 2.12 10.28
C ILE A 79 -13.52 2.57 11.48
N ALA A 80 -12.89 2.95 12.59
CA ALA A 80 -13.59 3.33 13.82
C ALA A 80 -14.10 4.79 13.81
N TYR A 81 -13.54 5.66 12.95
CA TYR A 81 -13.74 7.12 13.02
C TYR A 81 -15.20 7.52 12.88
N LYS A 82 -15.83 8.04 13.93
CA LYS A 82 -17.25 8.40 13.98
C LYS A 82 -18.15 7.29 13.45
N SER A 83 -17.78 6.02 13.66
CA SER A 83 -18.48 4.84 13.13
C SER A 83 -19.98 4.84 13.44
N LYS A 84 -20.37 5.32 14.63
CA LYS A 84 -21.78 5.47 15.05
C LYS A 84 -22.60 6.43 14.15
N GLN A 85 -21.95 7.40 13.51
CA GLN A 85 -22.61 8.40 12.66
C GLN A 85 -22.80 7.93 11.21
N ARG A 86 -22.18 6.81 10.82
CA ARG A 86 -22.12 6.36 9.42
C ARG A 86 -23.40 5.65 8.92
N LYS A 87 -24.43 5.50 9.75
CA LYS A 87 -25.74 4.89 9.40
C LYS A 87 -25.61 3.58 8.59
N GLY A 88 -24.68 2.70 8.97
CA GLY A 88 -24.43 1.42 8.30
C GLY A 88 -23.46 1.46 7.10
N LYS A 89 -23.01 2.63 6.65
CA LYS A 89 -21.95 2.76 5.63
C LYS A 89 -20.59 2.32 6.22
N LYS A 90 -19.91 1.38 5.56
CA LYS A 90 -18.63 0.79 6.00
C LYS A 90 -17.40 1.38 5.29
N ASP A 91 -17.45 2.66 4.92
CA ASP A 91 -16.37 3.26 4.14
C ASP A 91 -15.09 3.46 4.97
N SER A 92 -13.92 3.16 4.41
CA SER A 92 -12.64 3.17 5.11
C SER A 92 -11.45 3.18 4.13
N TYR A 93 -10.24 3.26 4.69
CA TYR A 93 -8.99 3.11 3.95
C TYR A 93 -8.81 1.73 3.29
N GLU A 94 -9.57 0.70 3.67
CA GLU A 94 -9.27 -0.71 3.39
C GLU A 94 -9.22 -1.08 1.89
N PRO A 95 -10.14 -0.63 1.02
CA PRO A 95 -10.04 -0.93 -0.41
C PRO A 95 -8.78 -0.35 -1.05
N LEU A 96 -8.36 0.84 -0.60
CA LEU A 96 -7.16 1.51 -1.06
C LEU A 96 -5.89 0.84 -0.48
N ASP A 97 -5.94 0.35 0.77
CA ASP A 97 -4.87 -0.46 1.39
C ASP A 97 -4.66 -1.77 0.63
N TYR A 98 -5.74 -2.44 0.24
CA TYR A 98 -5.70 -3.65 -0.58
C TYR A 98 -4.97 -3.43 -1.91
N VAL A 99 -5.40 -2.42 -2.69
CA VAL A 99 -4.75 -2.12 -3.99
C VAL A 99 -3.31 -1.63 -3.78
N GLY A 100 -3.10 -0.80 -2.77
CA GLY A 100 -1.78 -0.27 -2.42
C GLY A 100 -0.77 -1.35 -2.05
N ASP A 101 -1.20 -2.45 -1.44
CA ASP A 101 -0.34 -3.60 -1.13
C ASP A 101 0.28 -4.20 -2.40
N PHE A 102 -0.52 -4.44 -3.43
CA PHE A 102 -0.02 -4.95 -4.72
C PHE A 102 0.90 -3.96 -5.43
N VAL A 103 0.54 -2.67 -5.38
CA VAL A 103 1.38 -1.61 -5.97
C VAL A 103 2.76 -1.59 -5.30
N LEU A 104 2.81 -1.59 -3.97
CA LEU A 104 4.08 -1.60 -3.24
C LEU A 104 4.87 -2.90 -3.45
N ASP A 105 4.20 -4.05 -3.50
CA ASP A 105 4.84 -5.34 -3.80
C ASP A 105 5.54 -5.31 -5.17
N TYR A 106 4.85 -4.80 -6.18
CA TYR A 106 5.41 -4.65 -7.52
C TYR A 106 6.58 -3.66 -7.54
N LEU A 107 6.41 -2.45 -6.98
CA LEU A 107 7.44 -1.41 -7.02
C LEU A 107 8.73 -1.84 -6.32
N VAL A 108 8.60 -2.46 -5.15
CA VAL A 108 9.76 -3.00 -4.42
C VAL A 108 10.38 -4.17 -5.18
N SER A 109 9.58 -5.09 -5.72
CA SER A 109 10.11 -6.21 -6.51
C SER A 109 10.87 -5.74 -7.75
N LYS A 110 10.32 -4.76 -8.48
CA LYS A 110 10.97 -4.08 -9.62
C LYS A 110 12.28 -3.44 -9.20
N TYR A 111 12.31 -2.73 -8.07
CA TYR A 111 13.53 -2.10 -7.56
C TYR A 111 14.60 -3.13 -7.20
N ILE A 112 14.24 -4.18 -6.46
CA ILE A 112 15.17 -5.25 -6.06
C ILE A 112 15.73 -5.95 -7.29
N LEU A 113 14.89 -6.35 -8.25
CA LEU A 113 15.32 -7.04 -9.46
C LEU A 113 16.35 -6.24 -10.27
N ARG A 114 16.16 -4.92 -10.34
CA ARG A 114 17.05 -4.01 -11.09
C ARG A 114 18.38 -3.77 -10.39
N ASN A 115 18.39 -3.70 -9.06
CA ASN A 115 19.54 -3.21 -8.29
C ASN A 115 20.28 -4.28 -7.47
N ALA A 116 19.66 -5.45 -7.23
CA ALA A 116 20.30 -6.53 -6.49
C ALA A 116 21.42 -7.20 -7.32
N VAL A 117 22.58 -7.38 -6.69
CA VAL A 117 23.69 -8.17 -7.25
C VAL A 117 23.33 -9.66 -7.22
N ASN A 118 22.79 -10.14 -6.11
CA ASN A 118 22.27 -11.51 -5.99
C ASN A 118 20.80 -11.56 -6.42
N LYS A 119 20.50 -12.34 -7.46
CA LYS A 119 19.16 -12.49 -8.03
C LYS A 119 18.52 -13.85 -7.76
N THR A 120 19.00 -14.58 -6.76
CA THR A 120 18.32 -15.80 -6.32
C THR A 120 16.94 -15.47 -5.77
N GLN A 121 15.96 -16.34 -6.03
CA GLN A 121 14.58 -16.14 -5.58
C GLN A 121 14.51 -15.94 -4.05
N SER A 122 15.27 -16.76 -3.30
CA SER A 122 15.33 -16.69 -1.83
C SER A 122 15.82 -15.32 -1.35
N TYR A 123 16.95 -14.83 -1.89
CA TYR A 123 17.51 -13.53 -1.52
C TYR A 123 16.54 -12.39 -1.81
N MET A 124 15.97 -12.34 -3.02
CA MET A 124 15.03 -11.27 -3.40
C MET A 124 13.77 -11.30 -2.54
N ALA A 125 13.24 -12.49 -2.24
CA ALA A 125 12.08 -12.65 -1.36
C ALA A 125 12.38 -12.22 0.08
N GLU A 126 13.57 -12.51 0.60
CA GLU A 126 14.03 -12.07 1.91
C GLU A 126 14.09 -10.54 1.98
N LYS A 127 14.76 -9.89 1.03
CA LYS A 127 14.88 -8.41 1.01
C LYS A 127 13.53 -7.73 0.83
N LYS A 128 12.66 -8.29 -0.02
CA LYS A 128 11.27 -7.82 -0.19
C LYS A 128 10.50 -7.89 1.12
N THR A 129 10.57 -9.02 1.82
CA THR A 129 9.89 -9.21 3.10
C THR A 129 10.43 -8.26 4.17
N ALA A 130 11.73 -8.01 4.19
CA ALA A 130 12.36 -7.12 5.17
C ALA A 130 11.86 -5.66 5.09
N ILE A 131 11.57 -5.16 3.88
CA ILE A 131 11.10 -3.79 3.66
C ILE A 131 9.56 -3.68 3.72
N LEU A 132 8.81 -4.69 3.24
CA LEU A 132 7.34 -4.64 3.17
C LEU A 132 6.61 -5.19 4.41
N LYS A 133 7.34 -5.67 5.42
CA LYS A 133 6.73 -6.07 6.69
C LYS A 133 6.05 -4.89 7.40
N GLN A 134 5.04 -5.20 8.20
CA GLN A 134 4.19 -4.21 8.87
C GLN A 134 4.99 -3.21 9.71
N GLU A 135 6.00 -3.66 10.44
CA GLU A 135 6.82 -2.80 11.29
C GLU A 135 7.62 -1.78 10.46
N SER A 136 8.20 -2.21 9.33
CA SER A 136 8.97 -1.35 8.44
C SER A 136 8.07 -0.29 7.81
N LEU A 137 6.90 -0.68 7.29
CA LEU A 137 5.96 0.24 6.67
C LEU A 137 5.36 1.25 7.68
N ALA A 138 5.03 0.80 8.90
CA ALA A 138 4.56 1.69 9.96
C ALA A 138 5.63 2.71 10.36
N PHE A 139 6.91 2.29 10.39
CA PHE A 139 8.03 3.18 10.70
C PHE A 139 8.26 4.21 9.59
N LEU A 140 8.24 3.78 8.34
CA LEU A 140 8.36 4.66 7.18
C LEU A 140 7.23 5.70 7.16
N ALA A 141 5.99 5.28 7.45
CA ALA A 141 4.85 6.16 7.57
C ALA A 141 5.01 7.18 8.72
N ALA A 142 5.50 6.72 9.88
CA ALA A 142 5.75 7.60 11.02
C ALA A 142 6.82 8.67 10.69
N LYS A 143 7.91 8.28 9.99
CA LYS A 143 8.96 9.21 9.54
C LYS A 143 8.45 10.29 8.58
N GLN A 144 7.38 10.02 7.86
CA GLN A 144 6.74 10.95 6.92
C GLN A 144 5.49 11.62 7.50
N ASN A 145 5.30 11.54 8.82
CA ASN A 145 4.20 12.18 9.55
C ASN A 145 2.78 11.78 9.10
N PHE A 146 2.60 10.55 8.61
CA PHE A 146 1.26 10.06 8.22
C PHE A 146 0.26 10.10 9.39
N HIS A 147 0.76 9.91 10.61
CA HIS A 147 -0.03 9.84 11.83
C HIS A 147 -0.80 11.13 12.13
N ASP A 148 -0.29 12.29 11.70
CA ASP A 148 -0.95 13.59 11.92
C ASP A 148 -2.24 13.76 11.10
N TYR A 149 -2.42 12.94 10.07
CA TYR A 149 -3.52 13.07 9.11
C TYR A 149 -4.55 11.92 9.22
N VAL A 150 -4.30 10.93 10.09
CA VAL A 150 -5.22 9.80 10.29
C VAL A 150 -6.49 10.29 10.98
N PHE A 151 -7.64 10.08 10.34
CA PHE A 151 -8.93 10.31 10.98
C PHE A 151 -9.22 9.18 11.97
N VAL A 152 -9.06 9.45 13.26
CA VAL A 152 -9.36 8.53 14.37
C VAL A 152 -9.89 9.32 15.57
N ASP A 153 -10.92 8.80 16.23
CA ASP A 153 -11.59 9.44 17.39
C ASP A 153 -11.65 8.52 18.62
N GLY A 154 -11.38 7.23 18.46
CA GLY A 154 -11.25 6.28 19.57
C GLY A 154 -10.03 6.57 20.43
N ALA A 155 -10.22 6.68 21.75
CA ALA A 155 -9.16 7.02 22.70
C ALA A 155 -8.02 6.00 22.70
N ASN A 156 -8.35 4.71 22.60
CA ASN A 156 -7.37 3.61 22.60
C ASN A 156 -6.53 3.62 21.33
N GLU A 157 -7.17 3.78 20.17
CA GLU A 157 -6.49 3.82 18.87
C GLU A 157 -5.59 5.04 18.77
N LYS A 158 -6.05 6.21 19.23
CA LYS A 158 -5.27 7.44 19.28
C LYS A 158 -4.05 7.28 20.19
N ALA A 159 -4.25 6.80 21.42
CA ALA A 159 -3.16 6.56 22.36
C ALA A 159 -2.14 5.55 21.81
N SER A 160 -2.62 4.47 21.19
CA SER A 160 -1.77 3.46 20.55
C SER A 160 -0.91 4.06 19.43
N LEU A 161 -1.51 4.88 18.56
CA LEU A 161 -0.82 5.58 17.48
C LEU A 161 0.24 6.55 18.02
N GLU A 162 -0.11 7.40 18.98
CA GLU A 162 0.81 8.36 19.60
C GLU A 162 1.96 7.67 20.34
N ASN A 163 1.66 6.59 21.07
CA ASN A 163 2.67 5.80 21.77
C ASN A 163 3.64 5.15 20.79
N TYR A 164 3.14 4.58 19.69
CA TYR A 164 3.99 4.03 18.64
C TYR A 164 4.94 5.09 18.09
N VAL A 165 4.40 6.23 17.63
CA VAL A 165 5.17 7.35 17.05
C VAL A 165 6.24 7.84 18.02
N ARG A 166 5.87 8.10 19.28
CA ARG A 166 6.81 8.53 20.33
C ARG A 166 7.94 7.51 20.51
N SER A 167 7.61 6.23 20.47
CA SER A 167 8.55 5.15 20.73
C SER A 167 9.54 4.87 19.59
N VAL A 168 9.24 5.33 18.37
CA VAL A 168 10.12 5.18 17.19
C VAL A 168 10.79 6.49 16.77
N ARG A 169 10.47 7.61 17.43
CA ARG A 169 10.97 8.95 17.12
C ARG A 169 12.49 9.07 17.12
N SER A 170 13.18 8.28 17.95
CA SER A 170 14.64 8.29 18.03
C SER A 170 15.33 7.40 16.99
N TYR A 171 14.60 6.50 16.33
CA TYR A 171 15.17 5.59 15.34
C TYR A 171 15.37 6.33 14.01
N LYS A 172 16.56 6.18 13.41
CA LYS A 172 16.90 6.87 12.15
C LYS A 172 16.70 5.98 10.94
N THR A 173 16.92 4.67 11.09
CA THR A 173 16.94 3.67 10.02
C THR A 173 16.10 2.45 10.36
N LEU A 174 15.80 1.62 9.35
CA LEU A 174 15.19 0.31 9.60
C LEU A 174 16.11 -0.64 10.36
N ALA A 175 17.43 -0.45 10.27
CA ALA A 175 18.37 -1.22 11.07
C ALA A 175 18.20 -0.92 12.58
N ASP A 176 17.98 0.34 12.95
CA ASP A 176 17.71 0.72 14.34
C ASP A 176 16.41 0.11 14.84
N LEU A 177 15.35 0.15 14.01
CA LEU A 177 14.07 -0.49 14.30
C LEU A 177 14.21 -1.99 14.51
N ASN A 178 15.00 -2.68 13.68
CA ASN A 178 15.19 -4.13 13.74
C ASN A 178 15.97 -4.60 14.97
N ARG A 179 16.77 -3.73 15.60
CA ARG A 179 17.46 -4.02 16.87
C ARG A 179 16.58 -3.81 18.09
N ALA A 180 15.47 -3.08 17.95
CA ALA A 180 14.55 -2.81 19.04
C ALA A 180 13.50 -3.93 19.21
N PRO A 181 12.84 -4.01 20.37
CA PRO A 181 11.68 -4.89 20.54
C PRO A 181 10.63 -4.63 19.47
N ARG A 182 10.05 -5.72 18.93
CA ARG A 182 8.99 -5.62 17.91
C ARG A 182 7.82 -4.79 18.42
N LYS A 183 7.39 -3.82 17.60
CA LYS A 183 6.26 -2.95 17.87
C LYS A 183 5.31 -2.95 16.69
N ARG A 184 4.03 -3.21 16.96
CA ARG A 184 2.97 -3.18 15.96
C ARG A 184 2.26 -1.83 15.99
N SER A 185 1.79 -1.40 14.84
CA SER A 185 0.93 -0.25 14.69
C SER A 185 0.09 -0.44 13.45
N PHE A 186 -1.17 0.01 13.46
CA PHE A 186 -2.01 0.00 12.26
C PHE A 186 -1.58 1.07 11.23
N LEU A 187 -0.61 1.91 11.57
CA LEU A 187 -0.12 3.01 10.72
C LEU A 187 0.39 2.53 9.33
N TYR A 188 0.90 1.30 9.22
CA TYR A 188 1.34 0.75 7.93
C TYR A 188 0.23 0.68 6.88
N LYS A 189 -1.04 0.57 7.32
CA LYS A 189 -2.19 0.47 6.42
C LYS A 189 -2.44 1.77 5.70
N PHE A 190 -2.21 2.91 6.36
CA PHE A 190 -2.31 4.22 5.71
C PHE A 190 -1.16 4.46 4.74
N PHE A 191 0.03 3.89 5.00
CA PHE A 191 1.14 3.91 4.04
C PHE A 191 0.75 3.24 2.72
N LYS A 192 0.11 2.06 2.79
CA LYS A 192 -0.40 1.34 1.62
C LYS A 192 -1.58 2.07 1.00
N SER A 193 -2.53 2.52 1.82
CA SER A 193 -3.75 3.17 1.35
C SER A 193 -3.49 4.45 0.56
N VAL A 194 -2.54 5.29 0.98
CA VAL A 194 -2.13 6.47 0.22
C VAL A 194 -1.47 6.08 -1.12
N ALA A 195 -0.71 4.98 -1.17
CA ALA A 195 -0.15 4.47 -2.43
C ALA A 195 -1.26 4.06 -3.39
N GLY A 196 -2.26 3.35 -2.88
CA GLY A 196 -3.47 2.98 -3.62
C GLY A 196 -4.28 4.20 -4.08
N ALA A 197 -4.39 5.24 -3.25
CA ALA A 197 -5.08 6.48 -3.60
C ALA A 197 -4.40 7.18 -4.79
N ILE A 198 -3.07 7.35 -4.74
CA ILE A 198 -2.29 7.95 -5.84
C ILE A 198 -2.40 7.08 -7.09
N TYR A 199 -2.28 5.76 -6.94
CA TYR A 199 -2.38 4.82 -8.06
C TYR A 199 -3.71 5.00 -8.79
N ILE A 200 -4.82 5.02 -8.06
CA ILE A 200 -6.15 5.15 -8.67
C ILE A 200 -6.38 6.55 -9.22
N ASP A 201 -6.03 7.59 -8.47
CA ASP A 201 -6.21 8.99 -8.86
C ASP A 201 -5.43 9.37 -10.12
N SER A 202 -4.24 8.77 -10.31
CA SER A 202 -3.39 8.97 -11.48
C SER A 202 -3.80 8.15 -12.71
N GLY A 203 -4.94 7.45 -12.66
CA GLY A 203 -5.37 6.57 -13.75
C GLY A 203 -4.57 5.27 -13.83
N TYR A 204 -4.24 4.70 -12.67
CA TYR A 204 -3.50 3.44 -12.51
C TYR A 204 -2.02 3.52 -12.96
N SER A 205 -1.34 4.64 -12.73
CA SER A 205 0.09 4.79 -13.06
C SER A 205 0.99 4.31 -11.91
N LEU A 206 1.78 3.26 -12.17
CA LEU A 206 2.80 2.78 -11.24
C LEU A 206 3.98 3.74 -11.16
N GLU A 207 4.31 4.42 -12.26
CA GLU A 207 5.39 5.40 -12.37
C GLU A 207 5.13 6.57 -11.41
N ARG A 208 3.90 7.06 -11.35
CA ARG A 208 3.52 8.18 -10.48
C ARG A 208 3.66 7.84 -9.00
N VAL A 209 3.28 6.62 -8.63
CA VAL A 209 3.49 6.12 -7.26
C VAL A 209 4.98 5.95 -6.98
N GLU A 210 5.74 5.39 -7.93
CA GLU A 210 7.19 5.18 -7.81
C GLU A 210 7.94 6.48 -7.56
N GLU A 211 7.66 7.54 -8.32
CA GLU A 211 8.25 8.87 -8.18
C GLU A 211 8.15 9.43 -6.75
N ILE A 212 7.03 9.16 -6.07
CA ILE A 212 6.77 9.65 -4.71
C ILE A 212 7.33 8.67 -3.68
N TYR A 213 6.97 7.38 -3.77
CA TYR A 213 7.27 6.39 -2.73
C TYR A 213 8.75 6.01 -2.68
N MET A 214 9.49 6.15 -3.78
CA MET A 214 10.95 5.94 -3.73
C MET A 214 11.65 7.00 -2.88
N LYS A 215 11.09 8.21 -2.71
CA LYS A 215 11.64 9.20 -1.78
C LYS A 215 11.58 8.72 -0.33
N PHE A 216 10.61 7.86 0.00
CA PHE A 216 10.46 7.30 1.34
C PHE A 216 11.33 6.05 1.54
N MET A 217 11.44 5.20 0.53
CA MET A 217 11.98 3.84 0.67
C MET A 217 13.41 3.66 0.14
N LYS A 218 13.84 4.47 -0.84
CA LYS A 218 15.07 4.20 -1.60
C LYS A 218 16.31 4.04 -0.72
N LYS A 219 16.51 4.93 0.25
CA LYS A 219 17.66 4.87 1.16
C LYS A 219 17.71 3.54 1.94
N GLU A 220 16.56 3.08 2.42
CA GLU A 220 16.47 1.84 3.18
C GLU A 220 16.62 0.62 2.26
N LEU A 221 16.06 0.67 1.04
CA LEU A 221 16.25 -0.35 0.01
C LEU A 221 17.73 -0.50 -0.38
N ASP A 222 18.42 0.61 -0.65
CA ASP A 222 19.86 0.62 -0.98
C ASP A 222 20.67 -0.02 0.16
N THR A 223 20.35 0.33 1.40
CA THR A 223 21.01 -0.23 2.59
C THR A 223 20.75 -1.74 2.72
N LEU A 224 19.53 -2.20 2.46
CA LEU A 224 19.16 -3.61 2.50
C LEU A 224 19.82 -4.44 1.40
N LEU A 225 20.02 -3.87 0.21
CA LEU A 225 20.69 -4.53 -0.91
C LEU A 225 22.22 -4.55 -0.77
N ALA A 226 22.79 -3.56 -0.07
CA ALA A 226 24.21 -3.54 0.24
C ALA A 226 24.62 -4.51 1.37
N SER A 227 23.68 -4.95 2.21
CA SER A 227 23.98 -5.94 3.25
C SER A 227 24.12 -7.35 2.66
N ARG A 228 25.31 -7.93 2.90
CA ARG A 228 25.68 -9.30 2.51
C ARG A 228 24.83 -10.33 3.23
#